data_AF-A0A0N9HVN4-F1
#
_entry.id   AF-A0A0N9HVN4-F1
#
_cell.length_a   1.000
_cell.length_b   1.000
_cell.length_c   1.000
_cell.angle_alpha   90.00
_cell.angle_beta   90.00
_cell.angle_gamma   90.00
#
_symmetry.space_group_name_H-M   'P 1'
#
loop_
_entity.id
_entity.type
_entity.pdbx_description
1 polymer ?
#
loop_
_entity_poly.entity_id
_entity_poly.type
_entity_poly.pdbx_seq_one_letter_code
_entity_poly.pdbx_strand_id
1 'polypeptide(L)'
;MDHQPNSTGQPTLQTTPPPTTTPPRRSHPHPHPPLDRTRPTPRRPHLDRHHHRHPPRRTLRLRENDFDADRHVLHIHASIAHDGPNLIEKDTKLHQHRRIGLDPDTTNLLTAYLNHRRHHAATHGITLVPNAFLFSSSRDGSTCIAPNTLSQRFRRLTTRLGIRTTLHKLRHYNATELILAGVNLRTVASRLGHADAAMTLNTYTAWINEADQRASTLLVNRLPLRLTVAPQPLPPTPPTSPYQAIANDLRTAIINGTYPPGTHLPNLHTLAAQYHVAPSTAHRAITQLTHDNLVHTTPGHPTTITNNPPTTLPPTPIP
;
A
#
# COMPACT_ATOMS: atom_id res chain seq x y z
N MET A 1 -22.37 45.53 -64.90
CA MET A 1 -23.23 46.38 -65.74
C MET A 1 -24.62 45.77 -65.66
N ASP A 2 -25.64 46.35 -65.06
CA ASP A 2 -25.81 47.63 -64.37
C ASP A 2 -27.08 47.56 -63.51
N HIS A 3 -27.22 48.56 -62.64
CA HIS A 3 -28.45 49.08 -62.05
C HIS A 3 -29.06 48.43 -60.80
N GLN A 4 -28.74 49.06 -59.66
CA GLN A 4 -29.70 49.45 -58.62
C GLN A 4 -30.72 50.48 -59.16
N PRO A 5 -31.94 50.64 -58.56
CA PRO A 5 -32.12 51.50 -57.38
C PRO A 5 -33.27 51.20 -56.37
N ASN A 6 -33.08 51.74 -55.16
CA ASN A 6 -33.98 52.34 -54.15
C ASN A 6 -35.21 51.63 -53.50
N SER A 7 -35.04 51.35 -52.20
CA SER A 7 -35.68 52.02 -51.02
C SER A 7 -37.21 52.15 -50.92
N THR A 8 -37.84 51.46 -49.95
CA THR A 8 -38.95 51.98 -49.10
C THR A 8 -39.20 51.10 -47.85
N GLY A 9 -39.32 51.71 -46.66
CA GLY A 9 -40.25 51.26 -45.59
C GLY A 9 -39.76 50.34 -44.44
N GLN A 10 -39.51 50.92 -43.26
CA GLN A 10 -39.64 50.28 -41.92
C GLN A 10 -41.10 50.41 -41.41
N PRO A 11 -41.62 49.71 -40.36
CA PRO A 11 -40.93 49.31 -39.12
C PRO A 11 -41.37 48.01 -38.37
N THR A 12 -40.55 47.65 -37.37
CA THR A 12 -40.77 46.88 -36.11
C THR A 12 -41.93 45.90 -35.94
N LEU A 13 -41.60 44.66 -35.56
CA LEU A 13 -42.38 43.83 -34.64
C LEU A 13 -41.44 43.00 -33.73
N GLN A 14 -41.65 43.17 -32.42
CA GLN A 14 -40.96 42.56 -31.30
C GLN A 14 -41.70 41.26 -30.93
N THR A 15 -41.01 40.15 -30.69
CA THR A 15 -41.63 38.86 -30.36
C THR A 15 -40.98 38.23 -29.14
N THR A 16 -41.76 38.08 -28.07
CA THR A 16 -41.51 37.25 -26.86
C THR A 16 -42.29 35.94 -27.01
N PRO A 17 -41.85 34.80 -26.42
CA PRO A 17 -42.53 34.23 -25.23
C PRO A 17 -41.58 33.34 -24.35
N PRO A 18 -42.06 32.52 -23.37
CA PRO A 18 -42.79 32.78 -22.12
C PRO A 18 -42.01 32.23 -20.86
N PRO A 19 -42.54 32.33 -19.60
CA PRO A 19 -41.76 32.20 -18.37
C PRO A 19 -41.71 30.78 -17.79
N THR A 20 -40.69 30.49 -16.97
CA THR A 20 -40.64 29.26 -16.13
C THR A 20 -40.34 29.59 -14.67
N THR A 21 -41.31 29.21 -13.86
CA THR A 21 -41.54 29.18 -12.41
C THR A 21 -40.31 29.08 -11.48
N THR A 22 -40.24 30.00 -10.51
CA THR A 22 -39.33 30.03 -9.35
C THR A 22 -39.98 29.35 -8.12
N PRO A 23 -39.30 28.48 -7.36
CA PRO A 23 -39.83 27.88 -6.13
C PRO A 23 -39.67 28.79 -4.88
N PRO A 24 -40.45 28.56 -3.80
CA PRO A 24 -40.72 29.55 -2.76
C PRO A 24 -39.61 29.73 -1.70
N ARG A 25 -39.60 30.96 -1.18
CA ARG A 25 -38.70 31.59 -0.19
C ARG A 25 -38.96 31.07 1.23
N ARG A 26 -37.92 30.58 1.93
CA ARG A 26 -37.97 30.27 3.38
C ARG A 26 -37.54 31.48 4.22
N SER A 27 -38.44 31.84 5.14
CA SER A 27 -38.33 32.58 6.42
C SER A 27 -37.01 33.26 6.82
N HIS A 28 -37.09 34.56 7.10
CA HIS A 28 -36.11 35.36 7.85
C HIS A 28 -36.10 34.99 9.35
N PRO A 29 -34.93 34.97 10.02
CA PRO A 29 -34.85 35.09 11.48
C PRO A 29 -34.63 36.56 11.92
N HIS A 30 -35.22 36.90 13.07
CA HIS A 30 -35.14 38.18 13.78
C HIS A 30 -33.71 38.62 14.19
N PRO A 31 -33.47 39.93 14.43
CA PRO A 31 -32.16 40.47 14.76
C PRO A 31 -31.73 40.17 16.22
N HIS A 32 -30.45 39.84 16.41
CA HIS A 32 -29.79 39.66 17.70
C HIS A 32 -29.45 41.01 18.39
N PRO A 33 -29.34 41.05 19.74
CA PRO A 33 -29.02 42.26 20.50
C PRO A 33 -27.54 42.66 20.36
N PRO A 34 -27.16 43.92 20.67
CA PRO A 34 -25.81 44.41 20.48
C PRO A 34 -24.83 43.80 21.48
N LEU A 35 -23.72 43.25 20.99
CA LEU A 35 -22.63 42.72 21.81
C LEU A 35 -21.71 43.86 22.28
N ASP A 36 -21.48 43.84 23.58
CA ASP A 36 -20.63 44.70 24.40
C ASP A 36 -19.19 44.82 23.86
N ARG A 37 -18.70 46.06 23.77
CA ARG A 37 -17.34 46.42 23.33
C ARG A 37 -16.44 46.50 24.56
N THR A 38 -15.80 45.41 24.98
CA THR A 38 -14.52 45.44 25.71
C THR A 38 -13.91 44.04 25.90
N ARG A 39 -13.15 43.52 24.92
CA ARG A 39 -12.10 42.51 25.17
C ARG A 39 -11.09 42.47 24.03
N PRO A 40 -9.77 42.56 24.28
CA PRO A 40 -8.78 42.51 23.21
C PRO A 40 -8.63 41.06 22.70
N THR A 41 -8.87 40.85 21.41
CA THR A 41 -8.61 39.59 20.71
C THR A 41 -7.11 39.37 20.51
N PRO A 42 -6.57 38.16 20.72
CA PRO A 42 -5.15 37.89 20.48
C PRO A 42 -4.88 37.91 18.97
N ARG A 43 -3.84 38.65 18.56
CA ARG A 43 -3.35 38.71 17.17
C ARG A 43 -3.05 37.30 16.66
N ARG A 44 -3.81 36.85 15.65
CA ARG A 44 -3.43 35.71 14.82
C ARG A 44 -2.17 36.10 14.02
N PRO A 45 -1.13 35.27 13.95
CA PRO A 45 0.00 35.53 13.08
C PRO A 45 -0.49 35.45 11.63
N HIS A 46 -0.09 36.42 10.81
CA HIS A 46 -0.33 36.45 9.39
C HIS A 46 0.24 35.17 8.77
N LEU A 47 -0.66 34.30 8.30
CA LEU A 47 -0.29 33.17 7.47
C LEU A 47 0.06 33.74 6.09
N ASP A 48 1.34 34.05 5.90
CA ASP A 48 1.89 34.36 4.59
C ASP A 48 1.48 33.22 3.64
N ARG A 49 0.69 33.56 2.62
CA ARG A 49 0.42 32.66 1.50
C ARG A 49 1.74 32.46 0.77
N HIS A 50 2.55 31.52 1.24
CA HIS A 50 3.60 30.93 0.44
C HIS A 50 2.92 30.32 -0.79
N HIS A 51 2.99 31.03 -1.91
CA HIS A 51 2.79 30.43 -3.22
C HIS A 51 3.65 29.16 -3.28
N HIS A 52 3.02 28.00 -3.14
CA HIS A 52 3.57 26.73 -3.54
C HIS A 52 3.77 26.77 -5.06
N ARG A 53 4.79 27.49 -5.52
CA ARG A 53 5.37 27.27 -6.83
C ARG A 53 5.87 25.83 -6.80
N HIS A 54 5.21 24.95 -7.56
CA HIS A 54 5.77 23.65 -7.87
C HIS A 54 7.26 23.82 -8.22
N PRO A 55 8.16 22.99 -7.67
CA PRO A 55 9.57 23.13 -7.98
C PRO A 55 9.74 23.09 -9.51
N PRO A 56 10.56 23.99 -10.08
CA PRO A 56 10.73 24.05 -11.52
C PRO A 56 11.14 22.66 -12.04
N ARG A 57 10.56 22.23 -13.16
CA ARG A 57 10.93 20.96 -13.80
C ARG A 57 12.41 21.00 -14.13
N ARG A 58 13.18 20.14 -13.47
CA ARG A 58 14.63 20.02 -13.66
C ARG A 58 14.94 18.84 -14.56
N THR A 59 15.93 18.99 -15.41
CA THR A 59 16.59 17.89 -16.12
C THR A 59 18.07 17.89 -15.75
N LEU A 60 18.71 16.73 -15.83
CA LEU A 60 20.13 16.62 -15.52
C LEU A 60 20.95 17.29 -16.62
N ARG A 61 21.96 18.07 -16.21
CA ARG A 61 22.98 18.55 -17.14
C ARG A 61 24.01 17.44 -17.30
N LEU A 62 23.91 16.67 -18.38
CA LEU A 62 24.83 15.58 -18.67
C LEU A 62 25.63 15.88 -19.93
N ARG A 63 26.95 15.78 -19.83
CA ARG A 63 27.93 15.94 -20.91
C ARG A 63 28.74 14.67 -21.10
N GLU A 64 29.37 14.51 -22.26
CA GLU A 64 30.06 13.26 -22.60
C GLU A 64 31.10 12.85 -21.55
N ASN A 65 31.84 13.81 -20.98
CA ASN A 65 32.84 13.53 -19.94
C ASN A 65 32.23 13.13 -18.59
N ASP A 66 30.92 13.30 -18.39
CA ASP A 66 30.25 12.86 -17.17
C ASP A 66 30.01 11.33 -17.16
N PHE A 67 30.18 10.65 -18.30
CA PHE A 67 30.00 9.21 -18.43
C PHE A 67 31.36 8.49 -18.57
N ASP A 68 31.65 7.63 -17.60
CA ASP A 68 32.80 6.73 -17.60
C ASP A 68 32.32 5.31 -17.92
N ALA A 69 32.55 4.89 -19.16
CA ALA A 69 32.13 3.57 -19.64
C ALA A 69 32.89 2.44 -18.94
N ASP A 70 34.20 2.62 -18.72
CA ASP A 70 35.08 1.59 -18.14
C ASP A 70 34.74 1.35 -16.66
N ARG A 71 34.43 2.42 -15.93
CA ARG A 71 34.03 2.33 -14.51
C ARG A 71 32.54 2.09 -14.31
N HIS A 72 31.74 2.02 -15.38
CA HIS A 72 30.28 1.90 -15.34
C HIS A 72 29.61 2.99 -14.48
N VAL A 73 30.01 4.24 -14.68
CA VAL A 73 29.62 5.34 -13.80
C VAL A 73 29.11 6.55 -14.57
N LEU A 74 28.02 7.13 -14.07
CA LEU A 74 27.55 8.44 -14.47
C LEU A 74 27.75 9.45 -13.33
N HIS A 75 28.52 10.49 -13.61
CA HIS A 75 28.70 11.63 -12.73
C HIS A 75 27.59 12.66 -12.98
N ILE A 76 27.04 13.23 -11.91
CA ILE A 76 25.99 14.24 -12.02
C ILE A 76 26.42 15.46 -11.22
N HIS A 77 26.83 16.50 -11.93
CA HIS A 77 27.36 17.72 -11.34
C HIS A 77 26.31 18.83 -11.24
N ALA A 78 25.44 18.97 -12.25
CA ALA A 78 24.52 20.09 -12.35
C ALA A 78 23.13 19.70 -12.87
N SER A 79 22.18 20.61 -12.71
CA SER A 79 20.83 20.46 -13.25
C SER A 79 20.44 21.69 -14.07
N ILE A 80 19.68 21.46 -15.13
CA ILE A 80 19.12 22.54 -15.93
C ILE A 80 17.70 22.82 -15.45
N ALA A 81 17.43 24.09 -15.19
CA ALA A 81 16.11 24.59 -14.83
C ALA A 81 15.69 25.68 -15.82
N HIS A 82 14.37 25.87 -15.96
CA HIS A 82 13.85 27.04 -16.65
C HIS A 82 13.86 28.25 -15.72
N ASP A 83 14.23 29.40 -16.28
CA ASP A 83 14.00 30.72 -15.72
C ASP A 83 13.38 31.61 -16.80
N GLY A 84 12.05 31.70 -16.78
CA GLY A 84 11.29 32.28 -17.87
C GLY A 84 11.56 31.57 -19.21
N PRO A 85 11.95 32.28 -20.28
CA PRO A 85 12.29 31.68 -21.57
C PRO A 85 13.69 31.04 -21.60
N ASN A 86 14.54 31.32 -20.62
CA ASN A 86 15.95 30.93 -20.64
C ASN A 86 16.17 29.62 -19.87
N LEU A 87 17.12 28.82 -20.37
CA LEU A 87 17.65 27.67 -19.65
C LEU A 87 18.81 28.16 -18.80
N ILE A 88 18.66 28.06 -17.48
CA ILE A 88 19.76 28.35 -16.57
C ILE A 88 20.31 27.05 -16.02
N GLU A 89 21.63 26.95 -16.07
CA GLU A 89 22.37 25.96 -15.31
C GLU A 89 22.26 26.36 -13.84
N LYS A 90 21.65 25.50 -13.04
CA LYS A 90 21.73 25.60 -11.59
C LYS A 90 22.62 24.49 -11.12
N ASP A 91 23.59 24.84 -10.29
CA ASP A 91 24.14 23.86 -9.37
C ASP A 91 22.97 23.18 -8.66
N THR A 92 23.10 21.88 -8.50
CA THR A 92 22.12 21.15 -7.69
C THR A 92 22.03 21.90 -6.35
N LYS A 93 20.82 22.12 -5.84
CA LYS A 93 20.48 23.10 -4.78
C LYS A 93 21.31 22.99 -3.47
N LEU A 94 22.26 22.04 -3.41
CA LEU A 94 23.04 21.60 -2.26
C LEU A 94 24.52 21.26 -2.61
N HIS A 95 25.07 21.63 -3.77
CA HIS A 95 26.44 21.25 -4.21
C HIS A 95 26.73 19.74 -4.19
N GLN A 96 25.70 18.89 -4.25
CA GLN A 96 25.88 17.45 -4.17
C GLN A 96 26.17 16.87 -5.55
N HIS A 97 27.46 16.85 -5.91
CA HIS A 97 27.96 15.94 -6.93
C HIS A 97 27.56 14.53 -6.54
N ARG A 98 26.81 13.84 -7.40
CA ARG A 98 26.43 12.45 -7.14
C ARG A 98 26.92 11.53 -8.24
N ARG A 99 27.37 10.36 -7.82
CA ARG A 99 27.87 9.29 -8.67
C ARG A 99 26.83 8.18 -8.72
N ILE A 100 26.40 7.82 -9.91
CA ILE A 100 25.45 6.71 -10.12
C ILE A 100 26.21 5.58 -10.80
N GLY A 101 26.35 4.46 -10.10
CA GLY A 101 26.76 3.19 -10.73
C GLY A 101 25.66 2.70 -11.66
N LEU A 102 26.07 2.34 -12.88
CA LEU A 102 25.25 1.80 -13.96
C LEU A 102 25.50 0.29 -14.07
N ASP A 103 24.47 -0.46 -14.45
CA ASP A 103 24.62 -1.86 -14.84
C ASP A 103 25.23 -1.95 -16.26
N PRO A 104 25.80 -3.11 -16.64
CA PRO A 104 26.42 -3.30 -17.94
C PRO A 104 25.49 -3.02 -19.13
N ASP A 105 24.20 -3.35 -19.04
CA ASP A 105 23.25 -3.14 -20.13
C ASP A 105 22.99 -1.65 -20.35
N THR A 106 22.79 -0.90 -19.27
CA THR A 106 22.64 0.56 -19.33
C THR A 106 23.92 1.24 -19.84
N THR A 107 25.10 0.77 -19.43
CA THR A 107 26.39 1.26 -19.96
C THR A 107 26.49 1.01 -21.45
N ASN A 108 26.19 -0.21 -21.91
CA ASN A 108 26.23 -0.58 -23.33
C ASN A 108 25.25 0.25 -24.16
N LEU A 109 24.04 0.46 -23.65
CA LEU A 109 23.03 1.29 -24.31
C LEU A 109 23.51 2.74 -24.47
N LEU A 110 24.13 3.31 -23.44
CA LEU A 110 24.63 4.68 -23.49
C LEU A 110 25.82 4.81 -24.44
N THR A 111 26.74 3.84 -24.43
CA THR A 111 27.85 3.76 -25.38
C THR A 111 27.35 3.65 -26.82
N ALA A 112 26.38 2.77 -27.09
CA ALA A 112 25.77 2.61 -28.41
C ALA A 112 25.09 3.91 -28.87
N TYR A 113 24.39 4.60 -27.97
CA TYR A 113 23.78 5.91 -28.25
C TYR A 113 24.83 6.97 -28.62
N LEU A 114 25.94 7.06 -27.88
CA LEU A 114 27.01 8.02 -28.17
C LEU A 114 27.68 7.72 -29.52
N ASN A 115 27.93 6.45 -29.83
CA ASN A 115 28.49 6.03 -31.11
C ASN A 115 27.54 6.34 -32.28
N HIS A 116 26.24 6.05 -32.11
CA HIS A 116 25.23 6.40 -33.10
C HIS A 116 25.19 7.91 -33.37
N ARG A 117 25.31 8.75 -32.33
CA ARG A 117 25.37 10.20 -32.49
C ARG A 117 26.60 10.66 -33.26
N ARG A 118 27.78 10.15 -32.93
CA ARG A 118 29.03 10.47 -33.63
C ARG A 118 28.95 10.09 -35.10
N HIS A 119 28.45 8.88 -35.38
CA HIS A 119 28.25 8.40 -36.74
C HIS A 119 27.27 9.30 -37.50
N HIS A 120 26.10 9.59 -36.92
CA HIS A 120 25.10 10.45 -37.55
C HIS A 120 25.61 11.89 -37.78
N ALA A 121 26.41 12.44 -36.87
CA ALA A 121 27.02 13.76 -37.06
C ALA A 121 28.02 13.74 -38.23
N ALA A 122 28.89 12.73 -38.27
CA ALA A 122 29.88 12.54 -39.34
C ALA A 122 29.23 12.36 -40.72
N THR A 123 28.17 11.56 -40.83
CA THR A 123 27.47 11.34 -42.12
C THR A 123 26.80 12.60 -42.66
N HIS A 124 26.57 13.61 -41.82
CA HIS A 124 25.98 14.88 -42.20
C HIS A 124 27.00 16.04 -42.24
N GLY A 125 28.31 15.74 -42.12
CA GLY A 125 29.37 16.74 -42.12
C GLY A 125 29.36 17.67 -40.90
N ILE A 126 28.79 17.22 -39.78
CA ILE A 126 28.67 18.01 -38.55
C ILE A 126 29.75 17.57 -37.56
N THR A 127 30.59 18.51 -37.13
CA THR A 127 31.57 18.28 -36.06
C THR A 127 30.91 18.50 -34.70
N LEU A 128 30.98 17.50 -33.82
CA LEU A 128 30.50 17.64 -32.45
C LEU A 128 31.43 18.55 -31.65
N VAL A 129 30.87 19.41 -30.82
CA VAL A 129 31.69 20.26 -29.93
C VAL A 129 32.39 19.41 -28.85
N PRO A 130 33.59 19.80 -28.39
CA PRO A 130 34.23 19.16 -27.26
C PRO A 130 33.31 19.16 -26.03
N ASN A 131 33.21 18.01 -25.36
CA ASN A 131 32.35 17.83 -24.18
C ASN A 131 30.87 18.22 -24.42
N ALA A 132 30.35 17.80 -25.57
CA ALA A 132 28.96 17.98 -25.99
C ALA A 132 27.96 17.47 -24.93
N PHE A 133 26.75 18.04 -24.93
CA PHE A 133 25.66 17.52 -24.11
C PHE A 133 25.25 16.11 -24.59
N LEU A 134 25.02 15.19 -23.65
CA LEU A 134 24.50 13.84 -23.94
C LEU A 134 23.15 13.93 -24.64
N PHE A 135 22.27 14.79 -24.12
CA PHE A 135 20.95 15.03 -24.67
C PHE A 135 20.89 16.47 -25.17
N SER A 136 21.05 16.64 -26.48
CA SER A 136 21.10 17.94 -27.14
C SER A 136 19.92 18.13 -28.10
N SER A 137 19.43 19.37 -28.19
CA SER A 137 18.53 19.80 -29.27
C SER A 137 19.28 20.20 -30.54
N SER A 138 20.56 20.55 -30.43
CA SER A 138 21.40 20.89 -31.57
C SER A 138 22.14 19.67 -32.10
N ARG A 139 22.38 19.67 -33.42
CA ARG A 139 23.04 18.55 -34.10
C ARG A 139 24.53 18.44 -33.76
N ASP A 140 25.16 19.56 -33.41
CA ASP A 140 26.56 19.67 -32.96
C ASP A 140 26.75 19.35 -31.46
N GLY A 141 25.67 19.17 -30.71
CA GLY A 141 25.73 18.91 -29.27
C GLY A 141 25.96 20.14 -28.37
N SER A 142 25.94 21.36 -28.92
CA SER A 142 26.28 22.60 -28.19
C SER A 142 25.22 23.06 -27.19
N THR A 143 23.95 22.72 -27.41
CA THR A 143 22.83 23.13 -26.54
C THR A 143 22.24 21.95 -25.80
N CYS A 144 21.82 22.13 -24.55
CA CYS A 144 21.12 21.05 -23.85
C CYS A 144 19.63 21.00 -24.19
N ILE A 145 19.04 19.81 -24.16
CA ILE A 145 17.61 19.65 -24.30
C ILE A 145 16.86 20.33 -23.16
N ALA A 146 15.83 21.12 -23.49
CA ALA A 146 14.97 21.69 -22.47
C ALA A 146 14.21 20.59 -21.70
N PRO A 147 14.04 20.69 -20.37
CA PRO A 147 13.32 19.70 -19.56
C PRO A 147 11.90 19.36 -20.06
N ASN A 148 11.21 20.35 -20.62
CA ASN A 148 9.86 20.17 -21.17
C ASN A 148 9.90 19.33 -22.45
N THR A 149 10.90 19.51 -23.30
CA THR A 149 11.07 18.74 -24.54
C THR A 149 11.26 17.26 -24.24
N LEU A 150 12.11 16.92 -23.25
CA LEU A 150 12.29 15.53 -22.83
C LEU A 150 10.98 14.93 -22.29
N SER A 151 10.28 15.67 -21.44
CA SER A 151 8.97 15.25 -20.89
C SER A 151 7.92 15.03 -21.99
N GLN A 152 7.90 15.89 -23.02
CA GLN A 152 6.99 15.79 -24.15
C GLN A 152 7.34 14.61 -25.07
N ARG A 153 8.63 14.38 -25.36
CA ARG A 153 9.08 13.20 -26.13
C ARG A 153 8.70 11.91 -25.42
N PHE A 154 8.93 11.85 -24.11
CA PHE A 154 8.54 10.71 -23.29
C PHE A 154 7.02 10.50 -23.28
N ARG A 155 6.23 11.56 -23.12
CA ARG A 155 4.75 11.47 -23.19
C ARG A 155 4.29 10.92 -24.55
N ARG A 156 4.86 11.40 -25.65
CA ARG A 156 4.55 10.90 -27.01
C ARG A 156 4.90 9.41 -27.16
N LEU A 157 5.98 8.94 -26.54
CA LEU A 157 6.33 7.52 -26.50
C LEU A 157 5.29 6.73 -25.70
N THR A 158 4.98 7.14 -24.47
CA THR A 158 4.05 6.41 -23.61
C THR A 158 2.64 6.37 -24.18
N THR A 159 2.18 7.46 -24.82
CA THR A 159 0.88 7.50 -25.51
C THR A 159 0.82 6.50 -26.67
N ARG A 160 1.87 6.41 -27.49
CA ARG A 160 1.94 5.44 -28.60
C ARG A 160 1.93 3.99 -28.11
N LEU A 161 2.50 3.74 -26.94
CA LEU A 161 2.55 2.41 -26.31
C LEU A 161 1.31 2.09 -25.45
N GLY A 162 0.36 3.03 -25.29
CA GLY A 162 -0.81 2.84 -24.42
C GLY A 162 -0.49 2.85 -22.92
N ILE A 163 0.67 3.34 -22.51
CA ILE A 163 1.14 3.31 -21.11
C ILE A 163 0.86 4.65 -20.41
N ARG A 164 0.28 4.61 -19.20
CA ARG A 164 -0.01 5.81 -18.39
C ARG A 164 1.06 6.09 -17.34
N THR A 165 2.22 6.61 -17.75
CA THR A 165 3.33 6.92 -16.83
C THR A 165 4.01 8.27 -17.12
N THR A 166 4.92 8.69 -16.24
CA THR A 166 5.75 9.90 -16.39
C THR A 166 7.19 9.61 -15.96
N LEU A 167 8.15 10.45 -16.38
CA LEU A 167 9.54 10.33 -15.93
C LEU A 167 9.67 10.40 -14.39
N HIS A 168 8.81 11.17 -13.74
CA HIS A 168 8.77 11.24 -12.27
C HIS A 168 8.28 9.92 -11.67
N LYS A 169 7.24 9.32 -12.24
CA LYS A 169 6.76 7.98 -11.82
C LYS A 169 7.82 6.89 -12.05
N LEU A 170 8.58 6.95 -13.14
CA LEU A 170 9.70 6.03 -13.36
C LEU A 170 10.81 6.18 -12.32
N ARG A 171 11.10 7.42 -11.90
CA ARG A 171 12.03 7.68 -10.80
C ARG A 171 11.53 7.08 -9.47
N HIS A 172 10.23 7.20 -9.20
CA HIS A 172 9.62 6.57 -8.01
C HIS A 172 9.67 5.06 -8.10
N TYR A 173 9.32 4.49 -9.25
CA TYR A 173 9.40 3.06 -9.49
C TYR A 173 10.81 2.51 -9.24
N ASN A 174 11.85 3.16 -9.80
CA ASN A 174 13.23 2.77 -9.54
C ASN A 174 13.59 2.77 -8.05
N ALA A 175 13.15 3.79 -7.30
CA ALA A 175 13.39 3.87 -5.86
C ALA A 175 12.68 2.75 -5.08
N THR A 176 11.42 2.48 -5.42
CA THR A 176 10.63 1.40 -4.84
C THR A 176 11.30 0.05 -5.10
N GLU A 177 11.70 -0.25 -6.33
CA GLU A 177 12.40 -1.49 -6.67
C GLU A 177 13.71 -1.67 -5.89
N LEU A 178 14.50 -0.60 -5.72
CA LEU A 178 15.73 -0.66 -4.92
C LEU A 178 15.44 -0.92 -3.44
N ILE A 179 14.40 -0.29 -2.87
CA ILE A 179 13.97 -0.54 -1.49
C ILE A 179 13.49 -1.98 -1.35
N LEU A 180 12.70 -2.47 -2.31
CA LEU A 180 12.20 -3.84 -2.28
C LEU A 180 13.35 -4.85 -2.44
N ALA A 181 14.41 -4.52 -3.18
CA ALA A 181 15.63 -5.34 -3.27
C ALA A 181 16.51 -5.28 -2.02
N GLY A 182 16.11 -4.56 -0.97
CA GLY A 182 16.85 -4.45 0.30
C GLY A 182 18.01 -3.46 0.27
N VAL A 183 18.08 -2.59 -0.74
CA VAL A 183 19.13 -1.56 -0.80
C VAL A 183 18.91 -0.55 0.32
N ASN A 184 19.98 -0.21 1.03
CA ASN A 184 19.94 0.75 2.14
C ASN A 184 19.30 2.09 1.70
N LEU A 185 18.35 2.58 2.50
CA LEU A 185 17.58 3.79 2.19
C LEU A 185 18.46 5.03 1.97
N ARG A 186 19.60 5.16 2.68
CA ARG A 186 20.56 6.25 2.46
C ARG A 186 21.17 6.17 1.07
N THR A 187 21.49 4.97 0.59
CA THR A 187 21.99 4.74 -0.77
C THR A 187 20.92 5.09 -1.81
N VAL A 188 19.66 4.71 -1.58
CA VAL A 188 18.54 5.08 -2.45
C VAL A 188 18.34 6.61 -2.48
N ALA A 189 18.31 7.26 -1.32
CA ALA A 189 18.19 8.71 -1.20
C ALA A 189 19.35 9.45 -1.90
N SER A 190 20.58 8.95 -1.75
CA SER A 190 21.77 9.48 -2.42
C SER A 190 21.67 9.37 -3.94
N ARG A 191 21.24 8.21 -4.47
CA ARG A 191 20.99 8.01 -5.92
C ARG A 191 19.91 8.96 -6.45
N LEU A 192 18.87 9.21 -5.65
CA LEU A 192 17.83 10.20 -5.93
C LEU A 192 18.27 11.65 -5.67
N GLY A 193 19.49 11.92 -5.21
CA GLY A 193 19.96 13.28 -4.95
C GLY A 193 19.10 14.05 -3.93
N HIS A 194 18.50 13.34 -2.96
CA HIS A 194 17.88 13.96 -1.79
C HIS A 194 18.97 14.19 -0.74
N ALA A 195 19.21 15.46 -0.35
CA ALA A 195 20.16 15.75 0.73
C ALA A 195 19.68 15.25 2.10
N ASP A 196 18.37 15.17 2.27
CA ASP A 196 17.75 14.60 3.46
C ASP A 196 17.09 13.27 3.11
N ALA A 197 17.57 12.20 3.77
CA ALA A 197 16.98 10.87 3.67
C ALA A 197 15.53 10.84 4.16
N ALA A 198 15.12 11.76 5.05
CA ALA A 198 13.75 11.86 5.54
C ALA A 198 12.73 12.18 4.43
N MET A 199 13.11 12.96 3.40
CA MET A 199 12.23 13.17 2.23
C MET A 199 11.96 11.87 1.45
N THR A 200 12.97 11.01 1.38
CA THR A 200 12.84 9.68 0.76
C THR A 200 12.02 8.78 1.66
N LEU A 201 12.34 8.75 2.97
CA LEU A 201 11.61 7.98 3.98
C LEU A 201 10.11 8.27 3.95
N ASN A 202 9.73 9.55 4.05
CA ASN A 202 8.32 9.99 4.07
C ASN A 202 7.56 9.62 2.78
N THR A 203 8.26 9.54 1.65
CA THR A 203 7.63 9.18 0.37
C THR A 203 7.43 7.67 0.25
N TYR A 204 8.29 6.86 0.88
CA TYR A 204 8.31 5.41 0.67
C TYR A 204 8.01 4.56 1.92
N THR A 205 7.53 5.16 3.01
CA THR A 205 7.24 4.47 4.29
C THR A 205 6.41 3.20 4.12
N ALA A 206 5.42 3.20 3.22
CA ALA A 206 4.56 2.05 2.98
C ALA A 206 5.32 0.82 2.45
N TRP A 207 6.33 1.02 1.61
CA TRP A 207 7.14 -0.07 1.02
C TRP A 207 8.25 -0.54 1.96
N ILE A 208 8.64 0.28 2.92
CA ILE A 208 9.57 -0.12 3.99
C ILE A 208 8.91 -1.19 4.87
N ASN A 209 7.62 -1.08 5.16
CA ASN A 209 6.90 -2.09 5.94
C ASN A 209 6.89 -3.45 5.22
N GLU A 210 6.76 -3.47 3.90
CA GLU A 210 6.81 -4.70 3.10
C GLU A 210 8.23 -5.31 3.05
N ALA A 211 9.25 -4.46 2.92
CA ALA A 211 10.65 -4.89 3.01
C ALA A 211 11.00 -5.42 4.42
N ASP A 212 10.47 -4.80 5.47
CA ASP A 212 10.62 -5.20 6.88
C ASP A 212 9.95 -6.55 7.16
N GLN A 213 8.74 -6.78 6.64
CA GLN A 213 8.09 -8.10 6.73
C GLN A 213 8.92 -9.21 6.07
N ARG A 214 9.53 -8.93 4.91
CA ARG A 214 10.45 -9.88 4.25
C ARG A 214 11.72 -10.09 5.05
N ALA A 215 12.29 -9.05 5.66
CA ALA A 215 13.46 -9.14 6.53
C ALA A 215 13.18 -9.98 7.79
N SER A 216 12.02 -9.79 8.42
CA SER A 216 11.55 -10.58 9.57
C SER A 216 11.46 -12.08 9.24
N THR A 217 10.96 -12.41 8.04
CA THR A 217 10.90 -13.81 7.57
C THR A 217 12.28 -14.42 7.35
N LEU A 218 13.26 -13.64 6.88
CA LEU A 218 14.63 -14.10 6.68
C LEU A 218 15.38 -14.33 8.00
N LEU A 219 15.10 -13.53 9.03
CA LEU A 219 15.67 -13.71 10.38
C LEU A 219 15.32 -15.09 10.95
N VAL A 220 14.09 -15.57 10.74
CA VAL A 220 13.64 -16.90 11.18
C VAL A 220 14.51 -18.02 10.60
N ASN A 221 15.02 -17.86 9.38
CA ASN A 221 15.86 -18.86 8.71
C ASN A 221 17.34 -18.79 9.08
N ARG A 222 17.77 -17.74 9.79
CA ARG A 222 19.16 -17.54 10.23
C ARG A 222 19.34 -17.74 11.74
N LEU A 223 18.25 -17.88 12.49
CA LEU A 223 18.28 -18.20 13.91
C LEU A 223 18.71 -19.67 14.11
N PRO A 224 19.79 -19.96 14.85
CA PRO A 224 20.36 -21.30 14.95
C PRO A 224 19.46 -22.37 15.57
N LEU A 225 18.38 -22.01 16.26
CA LEU A 225 17.51 -22.94 16.96
C LEU A 225 16.08 -22.39 16.92
N ARG A 226 15.15 -23.14 16.34
CA ARG A 226 13.77 -23.04 16.81
C ARG A 226 13.80 -23.63 18.21
N LEU A 227 13.57 -22.82 19.23
CA LEU A 227 12.95 -23.34 20.44
C LEU A 227 11.59 -23.88 19.98
N THR A 228 11.54 -25.14 19.56
CA THR A 228 10.30 -25.89 19.53
C THR A 228 9.84 -25.88 20.98
N VAL A 229 8.96 -24.94 21.29
CA VAL A 229 7.99 -25.16 22.35
C VAL A 229 7.28 -26.42 21.89
N ALA A 230 7.64 -27.56 22.49
CA ALA A 230 6.86 -28.78 22.32
C ALA A 230 5.39 -28.37 22.53
N PRO A 231 4.44 -28.82 21.71
CA PRO A 231 3.04 -28.52 21.94
C PRO A 231 2.76 -28.90 23.39
N GLN A 232 2.58 -27.90 24.26
CA GLN A 232 2.16 -28.21 25.61
C GLN A 232 0.80 -28.87 25.44
N PRO A 233 0.56 -30.03 26.08
CA PRO A 233 -0.78 -30.57 26.15
C PRO A 233 -1.67 -29.41 26.59
N LEU A 234 -2.59 -29.01 25.72
CA LEU A 234 -3.56 -27.96 26.04
C LEU A 234 -4.14 -28.32 27.41
N PRO A 235 -4.17 -27.41 28.39
CA PRO A 235 -4.90 -27.68 29.62
C PRO A 235 -6.30 -28.14 29.21
N PRO A 236 -6.83 -29.23 29.80
CA PRO A 236 -8.13 -29.75 29.42
C PRO A 236 -9.12 -28.59 29.43
N THR A 237 -9.74 -28.32 28.28
CA THR A 237 -10.69 -27.23 28.14
C THR A 237 -11.75 -27.39 29.24
N PRO A 238 -11.99 -26.38 30.09
CA PRO A 238 -13.02 -26.48 31.11
C PRO A 238 -14.36 -26.79 30.41
N PRO A 239 -15.15 -27.76 30.92
CA PRO A 239 -16.39 -28.17 30.26
C PRO A 239 -17.30 -26.95 30.11
N THR A 240 -17.67 -26.63 28.87
CA THR A 240 -18.40 -25.41 28.52
C THR A 240 -19.89 -25.50 28.87
N SER A 241 -20.35 -26.60 29.48
CA SER A 241 -21.76 -26.79 29.86
C SER A 241 -21.95 -27.77 31.04
N PRO A 242 -22.99 -27.57 31.88
CA PRO A 242 -23.25 -28.42 33.06
C PRO A 242 -23.40 -29.92 32.75
N TYR A 243 -23.96 -30.29 31.60
CA TYR A 243 -24.11 -31.71 31.22
C TYR A 243 -22.77 -32.38 30.87
N GLN A 244 -21.81 -31.62 30.32
CA GLN A 244 -20.46 -32.13 30.01
C GLN A 244 -19.67 -32.44 31.28
N ALA A 245 -19.83 -31.62 32.33
CA ALA A 245 -19.22 -31.89 33.63
C ALA A 245 -19.76 -33.22 34.21
N ILE A 246 -21.08 -33.42 34.19
CA ILE A 246 -21.72 -34.66 34.67
C ILE A 246 -21.27 -35.87 33.84
N ALA A 247 -21.22 -35.75 32.50
CA ALA A 247 -20.76 -36.82 31.63
C ALA A 247 -19.29 -37.18 31.89
N ASN A 248 -18.41 -36.19 32.13
CA ASN A 248 -17.01 -36.42 32.45
C ASN A 248 -16.82 -37.11 33.81
N ASP A 249 -17.57 -36.69 34.83
CA ASP A 249 -17.55 -37.32 36.16
C ASP A 249 -18.00 -38.79 36.09
N LEU A 250 -19.13 -39.06 35.44
CA LEU A 250 -19.65 -40.41 35.26
C LEU A 250 -18.69 -41.28 34.42
N ARG A 251 -18.10 -40.73 33.36
CA ARG A 251 -17.06 -41.41 32.57
C ARG A 251 -15.87 -41.80 33.44
N THR A 252 -15.40 -40.88 34.28
CA THR A 252 -14.28 -41.12 35.19
C THR A 252 -14.63 -42.20 36.23
N ALA A 253 -15.86 -42.19 36.76
CA ALA A 253 -16.35 -43.19 37.70
C ALA A 253 -16.48 -44.60 37.06
N ILE A 254 -16.86 -44.68 35.78
CA ILE A 254 -16.89 -45.95 35.03
C ILE A 254 -15.47 -46.47 34.79
N ILE A 255 -14.55 -45.60 34.34
CA ILE A 255 -13.16 -45.98 34.02
C ILE A 255 -12.38 -46.39 35.27
N ASN A 256 -12.56 -45.67 36.38
CA ASN A 256 -11.88 -45.97 37.64
C ASN A 256 -12.50 -47.16 38.39
N GLY A 257 -13.55 -47.79 37.83
CA GLY A 257 -14.18 -48.99 38.39
C GLY A 257 -15.16 -48.74 39.54
N THR A 258 -15.51 -47.49 39.84
CA THR A 258 -16.58 -47.15 40.80
C THR A 258 -17.91 -47.76 40.37
N TYR A 259 -18.15 -47.83 39.06
CA TYR A 259 -19.24 -48.60 38.48
C TYR A 259 -18.70 -49.70 37.57
N PRO A 260 -18.67 -50.97 38.01
CA PRO A 260 -18.12 -52.05 37.21
C PRO A 260 -18.93 -52.32 35.94
N PRO A 261 -18.29 -52.84 34.87
CA PRO A 261 -18.99 -53.27 33.67
C PRO A 261 -20.11 -54.27 33.99
N GLY A 262 -21.29 -54.11 33.37
CA GLY A 262 -22.46 -54.93 33.63
C GLY A 262 -23.34 -54.47 34.81
N THR A 263 -22.90 -53.48 35.60
CA THR A 263 -23.75 -52.84 36.62
C THR A 263 -24.63 -51.73 36.04
N HIS A 264 -25.55 -51.22 36.86
CA HIS A 264 -26.48 -50.16 36.49
C HIS A 264 -26.07 -48.81 37.07
N LEU A 265 -26.17 -47.75 36.27
CA LEU A 265 -26.10 -46.38 36.77
C LEU A 265 -27.36 -46.04 37.60
N PRO A 266 -27.26 -45.08 38.53
CA PRO A 266 -28.42 -44.58 39.26
C PRO A 266 -29.49 -44.04 38.30
N ASN A 267 -30.75 -44.10 38.72
CA ASN A 267 -31.87 -43.60 37.92
C ASN A 267 -31.69 -42.10 37.59
N LEU A 268 -32.23 -41.66 36.45
CA LEU A 268 -32.17 -40.28 35.97
C LEU A 268 -32.60 -39.26 37.03
N HIS A 269 -33.66 -39.55 37.80
CA HIS A 269 -34.11 -38.69 38.89
C HIS A 269 -33.09 -38.60 40.04
N THR A 270 -32.43 -39.71 40.37
CA THR A 270 -31.38 -39.78 41.38
C THR A 270 -30.13 -39.01 40.94
N LEU A 271 -29.74 -39.14 39.67
CA LEU A 271 -28.63 -38.37 39.09
C LEU A 271 -28.93 -36.87 39.05
N ALA A 272 -30.15 -36.48 38.66
CA ALA A 272 -30.57 -35.09 38.64
C ALA A 272 -30.53 -34.46 40.04
N ALA A 273 -30.98 -35.20 41.06
CA ALA A 273 -30.92 -34.76 42.46
C ALA A 273 -29.48 -34.67 42.98
N GLN A 274 -28.64 -35.66 42.69
CA GLN A 274 -27.24 -35.73 43.13
C GLN A 274 -26.39 -34.59 42.57
N TYR A 275 -26.59 -34.25 41.29
CA TYR A 275 -25.84 -33.18 40.62
C TYR A 275 -26.54 -31.81 40.69
N HIS A 276 -27.68 -31.71 41.39
CA HIS A 276 -28.50 -30.50 41.50
C HIS A 276 -28.83 -29.84 40.15
N VAL A 277 -29.19 -30.64 39.15
CA VAL A 277 -29.54 -30.17 37.79
C VAL A 277 -30.95 -30.59 37.39
N ALA A 278 -31.49 -29.92 36.36
CA ALA A 278 -32.75 -30.33 35.74
C ALA A 278 -32.63 -31.76 35.15
N PRO A 279 -33.70 -32.58 35.18
CA PRO A 279 -33.70 -33.93 34.60
C PRO A 279 -33.27 -33.98 33.14
N SER A 280 -33.58 -32.93 32.37
CA SER A 280 -33.17 -32.78 30.97
C SER A 280 -31.65 -32.67 30.80
N THR A 281 -30.94 -32.04 31.74
CA THR A 281 -29.47 -31.90 31.73
C THR A 281 -28.80 -33.23 32.07
N ALA A 282 -29.32 -33.96 33.06
CA ALA A 282 -28.86 -35.31 33.38
C ALA A 282 -29.11 -36.28 32.21
N HIS A 283 -30.25 -36.14 31.51
CA HIS A 283 -30.55 -36.95 30.34
C HIS A 283 -29.55 -36.70 29.21
N ARG A 284 -29.19 -35.43 28.94
CA ARG A 284 -28.16 -35.08 27.95
C ARG A 284 -26.79 -35.67 28.29
N ALA A 285 -26.43 -35.72 29.58
CA ALA A 285 -25.19 -36.36 30.02
C ALA A 285 -25.20 -37.87 29.75
N ILE A 286 -26.32 -38.56 30.01
CA ILE A 286 -26.48 -39.98 29.69
C ILE A 286 -26.47 -40.20 28.17
N THR A 287 -27.16 -39.36 27.40
CA THR A 287 -27.15 -39.45 25.92
C THR A 287 -25.73 -39.34 25.36
N GLN A 288 -24.89 -38.47 25.94
CA GLN A 288 -23.48 -38.38 25.57
C GLN A 288 -22.71 -39.67 25.89
N LEU A 289 -22.90 -40.25 27.08
CA LEU A 289 -22.26 -41.52 27.46
C LEU A 289 -22.73 -42.71 26.58
N THR A 290 -23.99 -42.71 26.15
CA THR A 290 -24.52 -43.68 25.19
C THR A 290 -23.84 -43.51 23.83
N HIS A 291 -23.67 -42.26 23.37
CA HIS A 291 -22.93 -41.96 22.13
C HIS A 291 -21.46 -42.41 22.20
N ASP A 292 -20.84 -42.25 23.38
CA ASP A 292 -19.46 -42.68 23.64
C ASP A 292 -19.33 -44.21 23.86
N ASN A 293 -20.42 -44.98 23.70
CA ASN A 293 -20.50 -46.43 23.91
C ASN A 293 -20.17 -46.93 25.33
N LEU A 294 -20.28 -46.05 26.33
CA LEU A 294 -19.98 -46.39 27.73
C LEU A 294 -21.18 -47.00 28.47
N VAL A 295 -22.40 -46.75 27.98
CA VAL A 295 -23.64 -47.24 28.59
C VAL A 295 -24.69 -47.64 27.54
N HIS A 296 -25.53 -48.59 27.88
CA HIS A 296 -26.72 -48.98 27.12
C HIS A 296 -27.99 -48.55 27.87
N THR A 297 -28.88 -47.85 27.16
CA THR A 297 -30.18 -47.39 27.65
C THR A 297 -31.30 -48.11 26.89
N THR A 298 -32.13 -48.88 27.59
CA THR A 298 -33.33 -49.52 27.02
C THR A 298 -34.56 -48.88 27.66
N PRO A 299 -35.60 -48.48 26.89
CA PRO A 299 -36.82 -47.90 27.47
C PRO A 299 -37.43 -48.81 28.54
N GLY A 300 -37.68 -48.26 29.74
CA GLY A 300 -38.26 -49.01 30.87
C GLY A 300 -37.28 -49.89 31.66
N HIS A 301 -35.99 -49.92 31.30
CA HIS A 301 -34.97 -50.68 32.01
C HIS A 301 -33.84 -49.77 32.53
N PRO A 302 -33.14 -50.17 33.61
CA PRO A 302 -32.03 -49.40 34.15
C PRO A 302 -30.84 -49.32 33.17
N THR A 303 -30.22 -48.13 33.08
CA THR A 303 -29.03 -47.89 32.23
C THR A 303 -27.87 -48.78 32.66
N THR A 304 -27.46 -49.73 31.81
CA THR A 304 -26.36 -50.68 32.06
C THR A 304 -25.04 -50.20 31.49
N ILE A 305 -23.92 -50.44 32.17
CA ILE A 305 -22.58 -50.13 31.67
C ILE A 305 -22.11 -51.22 30.72
N THR A 306 -21.53 -50.82 29.59
CA THR A 306 -21.06 -51.74 28.55
C THR A 306 -19.94 -52.64 29.08
N ASN A 307 -19.97 -53.94 28.76
CA ASN A 307 -18.98 -54.94 29.21
C ASN A 307 -17.56 -54.74 28.65
N ASN A 308 -17.39 -53.82 27.70
CA ASN A 308 -16.11 -53.50 27.09
C ASN A 308 -15.98 -51.97 26.95
N PRO A 309 -15.74 -51.23 28.05
CA PRO A 309 -15.47 -49.81 27.94
C PRO A 309 -14.15 -49.63 27.16
N PRO A 310 -14.09 -48.78 26.12
CA PRO A 310 -12.84 -48.55 25.41
C PRO A 310 -11.78 -48.07 26.41
N THR A 311 -10.71 -48.86 26.58
CA THR A 311 -9.61 -48.57 27.53
C THR A 311 -8.79 -47.34 27.11
N THR A 312 -9.16 -46.69 26.00
CA THR A 312 -8.56 -45.46 25.49
C THR A 312 -9.67 -44.45 25.19
N LEU A 313 -9.49 -43.22 25.69
CA LEU A 313 -10.36 -42.09 25.37
C LEU A 313 -10.52 -41.98 23.84
N PRO A 314 -11.74 -41.92 23.29
CA PRO A 314 -11.91 -41.58 21.89
C PRO A 314 -11.38 -40.16 21.64
N PRO A 315 -10.70 -39.91 20.51
CA PRO A 315 -10.27 -38.57 20.16
C PRO A 315 -11.50 -37.66 20.04
N THR A 316 -11.42 -36.51 20.69
CA THR A 316 -12.44 -35.46 20.68
C THR A 316 -12.89 -35.19 19.24
N PRO A 317 -14.20 -35.12 18.94
CA PRO A 317 -14.64 -34.74 17.61
C PRO A 317 -14.15 -33.32 17.31
N ILE A 318 -13.39 -33.21 16.22
CA ILE A 318 -12.89 -31.94 15.70
C ILE A 318 -14.10 -31.14 15.18
N PRO A 319 -14.23 -29.84 15.48
CA PRO A 319 -15.31 -29.00 14.97
C PRO A 319 -15.28 -28.81 13.44
#